data_AF-A0AAD2DXW5-F1
#
_entry.id   AF-A0AAD2DXW5-F1
#
_cell.length_a   1.000
_cell.length_b   1.000
_cell.length_c   1.000
_cell.angle_alpha   90.00
_cell.angle_beta   90.00
_cell.angle_gamma   90.00
#
_symmetry.space_group_name_H-M   'P 1'
#
loop_
_entity.id
_entity.type
_entity.pdbx_description
1 polymer ?
#
loop_
_entity_poly.entity_id
_entity_poly.type
_entity_poly.pdbx_seq_one_letter_code
_entity_poly.pdbx_strand_id
1 'polypeptide(L)'
;MGQSILMESSLSPLKNSKKYKMSLKSPIVVFEDVDLDKAAEWSLFGCFWTNGQICSATSRLLVHESIAAEFLDKLVKWCKNIKISDPMEEGCRLGPVVSSG
;
A
#
# COMPACT_ATOMS: atom_id res chain seq x y z
N MET A 1 4.12 -2.05 20.52
CA MET A 1 5.09 -0.92 20.56
C MET A 1 4.42 0.45 20.57
N GLY A 2 3.57 0.81 19.60
CA GLY A 2 2.90 2.14 19.62
C GLY A 2 2.00 2.37 20.85
N GLN A 3 1.16 1.39 21.20
CA GLN A 3 0.29 1.46 22.39
C GLN A 3 1.07 1.48 23.71
N SER A 4 2.20 0.78 23.78
CA SER A 4 3.04 0.78 24.99
C SER A 4 3.72 2.13 25.21
N ILE A 5 4.19 2.80 24.15
CA ILE A 5 4.77 4.15 24.22
C ILE A 5 3.71 5.21 24.60
N LEU A 6 2.49 5.05 24.08
CA LEU A 6 1.34 5.88 24.48
C LEU A 6 1.06 5.73 25.98
N MET A 7 1.03 4.49 26.47
CA MET A 7 0.79 4.18 27.88
C MET A 7 1.90 4.74 28.78
N GLU A 8 3.16 4.55 28.43
CA GLU A 8 4.29 5.12 29.17
C GLU A 8 4.27 6.65 29.18
N SER A 9 3.96 7.27 28.03
CA SER A 9 3.83 8.73 27.93
C SER A 9 2.70 9.29 28.80
N SER A 10 1.63 8.51 29.03
CA SER A 10 0.50 8.90 29.88
C SER A 10 0.83 8.92 31.38
N LEU A 11 1.85 8.17 31.81
CA LEU A 11 2.28 8.08 33.20
C LEU A 11 3.23 9.22 33.62
N SER A 12 3.72 10.01 32.66
CA SER A 12 4.63 11.13 32.90
C SER A 12 3.88 12.46 33.04
N PRO A 13 4.27 13.38 33.97
CA PRO A 13 3.57 14.65 34.17
C PRO A 13 3.59 15.50 32.89
N LEU A 14 2.38 15.90 32.48
CA LEU A 14 1.99 16.75 31.34
C LEU A 14 3.12 17.19 30.39
N LYS A 15 3.55 16.27 29.52
CA LYS A 15 4.31 16.62 28.31
C LYS A 15 3.33 17.02 27.21
N ASN A 16 3.64 18.11 26.49
CA ASN A 16 2.93 18.61 25.30
C ASN A 16 2.35 17.48 24.43
N SER A 17 1.16 17.69 23.87
CA SER A 17 0.41 16.74 23.04
C SER A 17 1.26 16.11 21.92
N LYS A 18 1.88 14.97 22.18
CA LYS A 18 2.65 14.21 21.19
C LYS A 18 1.69 13.68 20.12
N LYS A 19 2.02 13.93 18.85
CA LYS A 19 1.27 13.40 17.70
C LYS A 19 1.85 12.04 17.32
N TYR A 20 0.99 11.05 17.13
CA TYR A 20 1.37 9.70 16.73
C TYR A 20 0.67 9.33 15.43
N LYS A 21 1.37 8.61 14.55
CA LYS A 21 0.79 7.99 13.36
C LYS A 21 0.94 6.48 13.49
N MET A 22 -0.19 5.78 13.42
CA MET A 22 -0.26 4.33 13.51
C MET A 22 -0.57 3.75 12.13
N SER A 23 -0.34 2.44 11.97
CA SER A 23 -0.66 1.74 10.73
C SER A 23 -2.16 1.88 10.40
N LEU A 24 -2.47 2.20 9.15
CA LEU A 24 -3.82 2.14 8.59
C LEU A 24 -3.92 0.99 7.58
N LYS A 25 -5.15 0.55 7.30
CA LYS A 25 -5.48 -0.50 6.31
C LYS A 25 -6.31 0.12 5.18
N SER A 26 -5.71 1.07 4.47
CA SER A 26 -6.42 1.92 3.49
C SER A 26 -7.04 1.11 2.35
N PRO A 27 -8.33 1.31 2.02
CA PRO A 27 -8.95 0.71 0.85
C PRO A 27 -8.74 1.56 -0.41
N ILE A 28 -8.78 0.91 -1.57
CA ILE A 28 -9.03 1.52 -2.88
C ILE A 28 -10.34 0.93 -3.43
N VAL A 29 -11.20 1.78 -3.99
CA VAL A 29 -12.53 1.41 -4.49
C VAL A 29 -12.59 1.73 -5.98
N VAL A 30 -12.96 0.74 -6.79
CA VAL A 30 -13.01 0.83 -8.25
C VAL A 30 -14.44 0.58 -8.72
N PHE A 31 -15.05 1.59 -9.33
CA PHE A 31 -16.39 1.53 -9.92
C PHE A 31 -16.32 1.14 -11.40
N GLU A 32 -17.47 0.81 -11.98
CA GLU A 32 -17.58 0.34 -13.37
C GLU A 32 -17.37 1.43 -14.44
N ASP A 33 -17.39 2.70 -14.05
CA ASP A 33 -17.30 3.87 -14.94
C ASP A 33 -15.85 4.34 -15.18
N VAL A 34 -14.86 3.49 -14.90
CA VAL A 34 -13.44 3.82 -15.00
C VAL A 34 -12.77 3.19 -16.21
N ASP A 35 -11.66 3.81 -16.63
CA ASP A 35 -10.68 3.17 -17.51
C ASP A 35 -9.97 2.05 -16.75
N LEU A 36 -10.27 0.79 -17.10
CA LEU A 36 -9.81 -0.39 -16.36
C LEU A 36 -8.29 -0.54 -16.37
N ASP A 37 -7.61 -0.20 -17.47
CA ASP A 37 -6.15 -0.33 -17.56
C ASP A 37 -5.45 0.69 -16.66
N LYS A 38 -5.91 1.95 -16.69
CA LYS A 38 -5.39 2.98 -15.78
C LYS A 38 -5.72 2.66 -14.33
N ALA A 39 -6.95 2.24 -14.05
CA ALA A 39 -7.35 1.89 -12.69
C ALA A 39 -6.52 0.72 -12.14
N ALA A 40 -6.18 -0.27 -12.96
CA ALA A 40 -5.28 -1.36 -12.58
C ALA A 40 -3.84 -0.86 -12.31
N GLU A 41 -3.29 0.00 -13.17
CA GLU A 41 -1.96 0.61 -12.98
C GLU A 41 -1.88 1.40 -11.67
N TRP A 42 -2.86 2.27 -11.40
CA TRP A 42 -2.89 3.08 -10.18
C TRP A 42 -3.13 2.26 -8.92
N SER A 43 -3.93 1.20 -9.02
CA SER A 43 -4.14 0.26 -7.91
C SER A 43 -2.87 -0.52 -7.57
N LEU A 44 -2.12 -0.93 -8.60
CA LEU A 44 -0.82 -1.56 -8.47
C LEU A 44 0.17 -0.62 -7.79
N PHE A 45 0.24 0.63 -8.26
CA PHE A 45 1.09 1.67 -7.69
C PHE A 45 0.77 1.87 -6.20
N GLY A 46 -0.50 2.09 -5.85
CA GLY A 46 -0.90 2.31 -4.46
C GLY A 46 -0.58 1.14 -3.51
N CYS A 47 -0.54 -0.09 -4.05
CA CYS A 47 -0.25 -1.29 -3.28
C CYS A 47 1.26 -1.57 -3.14
N PHE A 48 2.01 -1.46 -4.24
CA PHE A 48 3.40 -1.91 -4.32
C PHE A 48 4.43 -0.78 -4.23
N TRP A 49 4.02 0.49 -4.22
CA TRP A 49 4.93 1.61 -4.01
C TRP A 49 5.73 1.41 -2.71
N THR A 50 7.04 1.62 -2.80
CA THR A 50 8.04 1.30 -1.75
C THR A 50 7.89 -0.12 -1.16
N ASN A 51 7.63 -1.10 -2.01
CA ASN A 51 7.42 -2.49 -1.63
C ASN A 51 6.23 -2.67 -0.65
N GLY A 52 5.23 -1.78 -0.73
CA GLY A 52 4.06 -1.79 0.14
C GLY A 52 4.32 -1.34 1.59
N GLN A 53 5.55 -0.93 1.92
CA GLN A 53 5.96 -0.51 3.27
C GLN A 53 5.63 0.97 3.56
N ILE A 54 4.40 1.38 3.22
CA ILE A 54 3.87 2.74 3.46
C ILE A 54 2.61 2.66 4.32
N CYS A 55 2.48 3.57 5.28
CA CYS A 55 1.32 3.62 6.19
C CYS A 55 -0.01 3.92 5.48
N SER A 56 0.03 4.54 4.30
CA SER A 56 -1.11 4.81 3.42
C SER A 56 -1.25 3.82 2.26
N ALA A 57 -0.50 2.71 2.24
CA ALA A 57 -0.59 1.72 1.18
C ALA A 57 -2.03 1.19 1.06
N THR A 58 -2.53 1.08 -0.18
CA THR A 58 -3.88 0.60 -0.46
C THR A 58 -3.91 -0.93 -0.37
N SER A 59 -3.92 -1.43 0.85
CA SER A 59 -3.82 -2.86 1.16
C SER A 59 -5.15 -3.62 1.06
N ARG A 60 -6.23 -2.95 0.69
CA ARG A 60 -7.55 -3.55 0.40
C ARG A 60 -8.09 -2.98 -0.91
N LEU A 61 -8.51 -3.85 -1.81
CA LEU A 61 -9.10 -3.49 -3.10
C LEU A 61 -10.57 -3.92 -3.09
N LEU A 62 -11.47 -2.97 -3.34
CA LEU A 62 -12.90 -3.19 -3.50
C LEU A 62 -13.25 -2.84 -4.94
N VAL A 63 -13.83 -3.78 -5.68
CA VAL A 63 -14.15 -3.61 -7.11
C VAL A 63 -15.63 -3.88 -7.32
N HIS A 64 -16.26 -3.06 -8.15
CA HIS A 64 -17.63 -3.28 -8.55
C HIS A 64 -17.80 -4.64 -9.25
N GLU A 65 -18.86 -5.37 -8.91
CA GLU A 65 -19.02 -6.77 -9.30
C GLU A 65 -19.04 -6.98 -10.82
N SER A 66 -19.60 -6.03 -11.58
CA SER A 66 -19.72 -6.10 -13.04
C SER A 66 -18.38 -6.11 -13.77
N ILE A 67 -17.33 -5.50 -13.18
CA ILE A 67 -15.99 -5.37 -13.78
C ILE A 67 -14.92 -6.20 -13.04
N ALA A 68 -15.29 -6.91 -11.97
CA ALA A 68 -14.33 -7.54 -11.06
C ALA A 68 -13.39 -8.54 -11.75
N ALA A 69 -13.94 -9.40 -12.63
CA ALA A 69 -13.15 -10.41 -13.34
C ALA A 69 -12.13 -9.79 -14.31
N GLU A 70 -12.60 -8.88 -15.17
CA GLU A 70 -11.74 -8.21 -16.15
C GLU A 70 -10.67 -7.34 -15.48
N PHE A 71 -11.06 -6.61 -14.42
CA PHE A 71 -10.14 -5.80 -13.64
C PHE A 71 -9.04 -6.65 -13.00
N LEU A 72 -9.39 -7.80 -12.43
CA LEU A 72 -8.43 -8.71 -11.82
C LEU A 72 -7.43 -9.24 -12.85
N ASP A 73 -7.89 -9.62 -14.05
CA ASP A 73 -7.03 -10.07 -15.13
C ASP A 73 -6.03 -9.00 -15.57
N LYS A 74 -6.49 -7.74 -15.70
CA LYS A 74 -5.62 -6.59 -16.01
C LYS A 74 -4.62 -6.33 -14.89
N LEU A 75 -5.07 -6.34 -13.63
CA LEU A 75 -4.22 -6.15 -12.47
C LEU A 75 -3.11 -7.22 -12.41
N VAL A 76 -3.44 -8.49 -12.64
CA VAL A 76 -2.45 -9.59 -12.68
C VAL A 76 -1.44 -9.39 -13.81
N LYS A 77 -1.88 -8.93 -15.00
CA LYS A 77 -0.96 -8.61 -16.11
C LYS A 77 0.02 -7.51 -15.71
N TRP A 78 -0.47 -6.44 -15.07
CA TRP A 78 0.37 -5.36 -14.55
C TRP A 78 1.35 -5.87 -13.48
N CYS A 79 0.90 -6.68 -12.51
CA CYS A 79 1.76 -7.28 -11.49
C CYS A 79 2.92 -8.07 -12.11
N LYS A 80 2.64 -8.90 -13.12
CA LYS A 80 3.65 -9.76 -13.78
C LYS A 80 4.73 -8.97 -14.52
N ASN A 81 4.44 -7.73 -14.90
CA ASN A 81 5.36 -6.86 -15.62
C ASN A 81 6.24 -6.02 -14.68
N ILE A 82 6.05 -6.10 -13.36
CA ILE A 82 6.92 -5.42 -12.41
C ILE A 82 8.31 -6.06 -12.46
N LYS A 83 9.32 -5.30 -12.91
CA LYS A 83 10.73 -5.70 -12.80
C LYS A 83 11.15 -5.68 -11.32
N ILE A 84 11.40 -6.87 -10.79
CA ILE A 84 11.97 -7.09 -9.45
C ILE A 84 13.47 -7.29 -9.60
N SER A 85 14.29 -6.40 -9.03
CA SER A 85 15.74 -6.46 -9.15
C SER A 85 16.45 -5.64 -8.07
N ASP A 86 17.77 -5.55 -8.13
CA ASP A 86 18.52 -4.59 -7.30
C ASP A 86 18.00 -3.15 -7.55
N PRO A 87 17.76 -2.33 -6.50
CA PRO A 87 17.31 -0.95 -6.66
C PRO A 87 18.21 -0.06 -7.51
N MET A 88 19.49 -0.40 -7.65
CA MET A 88 20.47 0.34 -8.47
C MET A 88 20.40 -0.04 -9.96
N GLU A 89 19.71 -1.12 -10.32
CA GLU A 89 19.51 -1.51 -11.71
C GLU A 89 18.47 -0.63 -12.41
N GLU A 90 18.74 -0.25 -13.65
CA GLU A 90 17.79 0.50 -14.47
C GLU A 90 16.48 -0.27 -14.66
N GLY A 91 15.36 0.44 -14.49
CA GLY A 91 14.03 -0.13 -14.63
C GLY A 91 13.55 -0.94 -13.43
N CYS A 92 14.30 -1.05 -12.32
CA CYS A 92 13.81 -1.66 -11.09
C CYS A 92 12.53 -0.95 -10.62
N ARG A 93 11.46 -1.72 -10.39
CA ARG A 93 10.17 -1.21 -9.90
C ARG A 93 9.79 -1.76 -8.53
N LEU A 94 10.43 -2.85 -8.10
CA LEU A 94 10.23 -3.45 -6.79
C LEU A 94 11.56 -4.03 -6.29
N GLY A 95 12.00 -3.57 -5.14
CA GLY A 95 13.27 -3.97 -4.52
C GLY A 95 13.05 -4.87 -3.29
N PRO A 96 14.09 -5.06 -2.46
CA PRO A 96 13.95 -5.84 -1.23
C PRO A 96 13.09 -5.13 -0.17
N VAL A 97 12.54 -5.91 0.76
CA VAL A 97 11.94 -5.41 2.01
C VAL A 97 13.04 -4.96 2.98
N VAL A 98 12.68 -4.17 4.00
CA VAL A 98 13.69 -3.52 4.87
C VAL A 98 14.50 -4.50 5.72
N SER A 99 13.90 -5.63 6.11
CA SER A 99 14.54 -6.68 6.90
C SER A 99 13.86 -8.04 6.62
N SER A 100 14.48 -9.13 7.07
CA SER A 100 13.99 -10.51 6.88
C SER A 100 12.68 -10.86 7.60
N GLY A 101 12.20 -9.96 8.47
CA GLY A 101 11.15 -10.25 9.46
C GLY A 101 11.72 -10.79 10.77
#